data_AF-A0A3D5V9D1-F1
#
_entry.id   AF-A0A3D5V9D1-F1
#
_cell.length_a   1.000
_cell.length_b   1.000
_cell.length_c   1.000
_cell.angle_alpha   90.00
_cell.angle_beta   90.00
_cell.angle_gamma   90.00
#
_symmetry.space_group_name_H-M   'P 1'
#
loop_
_entity.id
_entity.type
_entity.pdbx_description
1 polymer ?
#
loop_
_entity_poly.entity_id
_entity_poly.type
_entity_poly.pdbx_seq_one_letter_code
_entity_poly.pdbx_strand_id
1 'polypeptide(L)'
;MNTGQMLMVMVAIVLFSSLFVNSITNISEQNEIIYKGTYILQGHKIAERYFEKIEAELLGEISSFGEVLDNYADYDTTFTVQNVDYQVSIVSNLCDANGNITDPQEDFQRVDIRINCNYGDDVLHIGTETNPLSKIFADLSM
;
A
#
# COMPACT_ATOMS: atom_id res chain seq x y z
N MET A 1 -1.57 37.33 49.69
CA MET A 1 -0.95 36.78 48.47
C MET A 1 -0.44 37.94 47.65
N ASN A 2 0.86 37.99 47.42
CA ASN A 2 1.53 39.11 46.77
C ASN A 2 1.35 38.98 45.24
N THR A 3 1.05 40.08 44.53
CA THR A 3 0.69 40.11 43.09
C THR A 3 1.74 39.41 42.20
N GLY A 4 3.02 39.43 42.60
CA GLY A 4 4.10 38.70 41.92
C GLY A 4 4.00 37.18 42.00
N GLN A 5 3.44 36.62 43.09
CA GLN A 5 3.19 35.18 43.19
C GLN A 5 2.04 34.74 42.26
N MET A 6 1.01 35.60 42.13
CA MET A 6 -0.12 35.35 41.22
C MET A 6 0.31 35.39 39.75
N LEU A 7 1.20 36.33 39.39
CA LEU A 7 1.75 36.43 38.03
C LEU A 7 2.59 35.19 37.65
N MET A 8 3.46 34.72 38.56
CA MET A 8 4.26 33.52 38.30
C MET A 8 3.38 32.27 38.11
N VAL A 9 2.32 32.13 38.89
CA VAL A 9 1.38 31.00 38.74
C VAL A 9 0.67 31.05 37.39
N MET A 10 0.24 32.24 36.92
CA MET A 10 -0.37 32.36 35.59
C MET A 10 0.59 32.00 34.46
N VAL A 11 1.84 32.49 34.51
CA VAL A 11 2.84 32.17 33.47
C VAL A 11 3.16 30.67 33.46
N ALA A 12 3.28 30.06 34.64
CA ALA A 12 3.50 28.62 34.76
C ALA A 12 2.33 27.80 34.17
N ILE A 13 1.08 28.23 34.40
CA ILE A 13 -0.10 27.59 33.81
C ILE A 13 -0.09 27.71 32.28
N VAL A 14 0.19 28.91 31.74
CA VAL A 14 0.23 29.11 30.27
C VAL A 14 1.33 28.27 29.61
N LEU A 15 2.52 28.21 30.22
CA LEU A 15 3.62 27.39 29.73
C LEU A 15 3.32 25.89 29.84
N PHE A 16 2.70 25.46 30.94
CA PHE A 16 2.32 24.06 31.10
C PHE A 16 1.23 23.66 30.11
N SER A 17 0.23 24.51 29.90
CA SER A 17 -0.84 24.27 28.92
C SER A 17 -0.31 24.20 27.49
N SER A 18 0.63 25.06 27.11
CA SER A 18 1.22 25.00 25.75
C SER A 18 2.06 23.74 25.54
N LEU A 19 2.88 23.36 26.52
CA LEU A 19 3.64 22.10 26.48
C LEU A 19 2.71 20.88 26.41
N PHE A 20 1.64 20.89 27.19
CA PHE A 20 0.67 19.81 27.23
C PHE A 20 -0.10 19.67 25.91
N VAL A 21 -0.58 20.78 25.34
CA VAL A 21 -1.27 20.79 24.04
C VAL A 21 -0.34 20.28 22.94
N ASN A 22 0.90 20.80 22.86
CA ASN A 22 1.87 20.32 21.87
C ASN A 22 2.16 18.83 22.01
N SER A 23 2.26 18.32 23.25
CA SER A 23 2.49 16.90 23.47
C SER A 23 1.32 16.04 22.98
N ILE A 24 0.08 16.48 23.21
CA ILE A 24 -1.11 15.74 22.74
C ILE A 24 -1.16 15.74 21.21
N THR A 25 -0.92 16.88 20.57
CA THR A 25 -0.91 16.98 19.10
C THR A 25 0.14 16.05 18.49
N ASN A 26 1.37 16.08 19.01
CA ASN A 26 2.44 15.22 18.50
C ASN A 26 2.13 13.72 18.68
N ILE A 27 1.54 13.32 19.82
CA ILE A 27 1.13 11.93 20.04
C ILE A 27 0.02 11.53 19.08
N SER A 28 -0.93 12.43 18.82
CA SER A 28 -2.03 12.18 17.88
C SER A 28 -1.51 11.98 16.45
N GLU A 29 -0.62 12.85 15.99
CA GLU A 29 0.01 12.73 14.66
C GLU A 29 0.81 11.44 14.51
N GLN A 30 1.59 11.07 15.54
CA GLN A 30 2.32 9.81 15.53
C GLN A 30 1.40 8.59 15.47
N ASN A 31 0.30 8.60 16.23
CA ASN A 31 -0.68 7.52 16.18
C ASN A 31 -1.27 7.39 14.78
N GLU A 32 -1.64 8.51 14.13
CA GLU A 32 -2.18 8.49 12.78
C GLU A 32 -1.20 7.89 11.76
N ILE A 33 0.08 8.26 11.83
CA ILE A 33 1.14 7.69 10.97
C ILE A 33 1.25 6.18 11.18
N ILE A 34 1.23 5.70 12.44
CA ILE A 34 1.33 4.27 12.75
C ILE A 34 0.11 3.51 12.22
N TYR A 35 -1.09 4.05 12.38
CA TYR A 35 -2.31 3.41 11.86
C TYR A 35 -2.28 3.35 10.34
N LYS A 36 -2.03 4.47 9.65
CA LYS A 36 -1.89 4.51 8.18
C LYS A 36 -0.80 3.55 7.69
N GLY A 37 0.35 3.50 8.36
CA GLY A 37 1.42 2.57 8.07
C GLY A 37 1.01 1.10 8.21
N THR A 38 0.14 0.78 9.16
CA THR A 38 -0.39 -0.58 9.33
C THR A 38 -1.29 -0.98 8.16
N TYR A 39 -2.20 -0.10 7.71
CA TYR A 39 -3.04 -0.35 6.53
C TYR A 39 -2.21 -0.55 5.26
N ILE A 40 -1.20 0.30 5.06
CA ILE A 40 -0.28 0.20 3.92
C ILE A 40 0.47 -1.15 3.95
N LEU A 41 0.99 -1.54 5.12
CA LEU A 41 1.69 -2.82 5.28
C LEU A 41 0.77 -4.02 5.00
N GLN A 42 -0.50 -3.96 5.40
CA GLN A 42 -1.46 -5.01 5.08
C GLN A 42 -1.74 -5.10 3.58
N GLY A 43 -1.90 -3.95 2.90
CA GLY A 43 -2.05 -3.97 1.44
C GLY A 43 -0.80 -4.52 0.74
N HIS A 44 0.40 -4.20 1.19
CA HIS A 44 1.62 -4.83 0.66
C HIS A 44 1.62 -6.36 0.81
N LYS A 45 1.19 -6.88 1.97
CA LYS A 45 1.07 -8.34 2.17
C LYS A 45 0.02 -8.98 1.24
N ILE A 46 -1.07 -8.28 0.96
CA ILE A 46 -2.08 -8.73 0.00
C ILE A 46 -1.46 -8.79 -1.40
N ALA A 47 -0.75 -7.75 -1.83
CA ALA A 47 -0.06 -7.74 -3.12
C ALA A 47 0.98 -8.87 -3.23
N GLU A 48 1.81 -9.05 -2.19
CA GLU A 48 2.81 -10.12 -2.13
C GLU A 48 2.17 -11.51 -2.28
N ARG A 49 1.06 -11.75 -1.60
CA ARG A 49 0.30 -13.00 -1.75
C ARG A 49 -0.16 -13.26 -3.20
N TYR A 50 -0.57 -12.22 -3.94
CA TYR A 50 -0.94 -12.38 -5.35
C TYR A 50 0.28 -12.66 -6.23
N PHE A 51 1.42 -11.99 -5.99
CA PHE A 51 2.65 -12.30 -6.70
C PHE A 51 3.12 -13.72 -6.47
N GLU A 52 3.10 -14.20 -5.22
CA GLU A 52 3.44 -15.58 -4.88
C GLU A 52 2.47 -16.58 -5.52
N LYS A 53 1.17 -16.26 -5.57
CA LYS A 53 0.18 -17.10 -6.23
C LYS A 53 0.47 -17.25 -7.73
N ILE A 54 0.74 -16.14 -8.42
CA ILE A 54 1.09 -16.14 -9.84
C ILE A 54 2.39 -16.91 -10.08
N GLU A 55 3.41 -16.68 -9.25
CA GLU A 55 4.68 -17.40 -9.33
C GLU A 55 4.50 -18.91 -9.13
N ALA A 56 3.66 -19.33 -8.19
CA ALA A 56 3.36 -20.73 -7.97
C ALA A 56 2.53 -21.36 -9.10
N GLU A 57 1.60 -20.62 -9.72
CA GLU A 57 0.83 -21.07 -10.88
C GLU A 57 1.73 -21.31 -12.10
N LEU A 58 2.72 -20.42 -12.32
CA LEU A 58 3.72 -20.52 -13.37
C LEU A 58 4.73 -21.66 -13.13
N LEU A 59 5.31 -21.74 -11.92
CA LEU A 59 6.27 -22.80 -11.57
C LEU A 59 5.63 -24.18 -11.47
N GLY A 60 4.34 -24.24 -11.10
CA GLY A 60 3.59 -25.48 -10.97
C GLY A 60 3.10 -26.05 -12.30
N GLU A 61 3.33 -25.35 -13.43
CA GLU A 61 2.78 -25.68 -14.76
C GLU A 61 1.25 -25.85 -14.74
N ILE A 62 0.56 -25.21 -13.78
CA ILE A 62 -0.89 -25.31 -13.62
C ILE A 62 -1.59 -24.36 -14.60
N SER A 63 -0.97 -23.22 -14.86
CA SER A 63 -1.43 -22.24 -15.84
C SER A 63 -0.27 -21.86 -16.76
N SER A 64 -0.53 -21.83 -18.06
CA SER A 64 0.45 -21.37 -19.04
C SER A 64 0.69 -19.86 -18.90
N PHE A 65 1.85 -19.38 -19.35
CA PHE A 65 2.22 -17.96 -19.32
C PHE A 65 1.15 -17.08 -19.99
N GLY A 66 0.60 -17.53 -21.13
CA GLY A 66 -0.52 -16.86 -21.81
C GLY A 66 -1.83 -16.86 -21.01
N GLU A 67 -2.14 -17.92 -20.27
CA GLU A 67 -3.34 -17.95 -19.42
C GLU A 67 -3.22 -16.99 -18.23
N VAL A 68 -2.02 -16.80 -17.68
CA VAL A 68 -1.79 -15.78 -16.64
C VAL A 68 -1.99 -14.39 -17.21
N LEU A 69 -1.52 -14.12 -18.44
CA LEU A 69 -1.79 -12.86 -19.12
C LEU A 69 -3.28 -12.60 -19.28
N ASP A 70 -4.03 -13.58 -19.78
CA ASP A 70 -5.47 -13.43 -20.02
C ASP A 70 -6.28 -13.30 -18.72
N ASN A 71 -5.94 -14.09 -17.69
CA ASN A 71 -6.66 -14.10 -16.42
C ASN A 71 -6.44 -12.82 -15.59
N TYR A 72 -5.27 -12.19 -15.73
CA TYR A 72 -4.89 -11.00 -14.96
C TYR A 72 -4.73 -9.74 -15.82
N ALA A 73 -5.26 -9.72 -17.06
CA ALA A 73 -5.20 -8.56 -17.95
C ALA A 73 -5.88 -7.32 -17.33
N ASP A 74 -7.04 -7.50 -16.68
CA ASP A 74 -7.76 -6.46 -15.93
C ASP A 74 -8.60 -7.11 -14.82
N TYR A 75 -7.92 -7.59 -13.77
CA TYR A 75 -8.53 -8.34 -12.69
C TYR A 75 -8.77 -7.44 -11.47
N ASP A 76 -10.03 -7.16 -11.19
CA ASP A 76 -10.46 -6.42 -10.00
C ASP A 76 -11.12 -7.34 -8.98
N THR A 77 -10.72 -7.19 -7.72
CA THR A 77 -11.30 -7.94 -6.61
C THR A 77 -11.30 -7.13 -5.32
N THR A 78 -12.05 -7.58 -4.33
CA THR A 78 -12.08 -6.97 -3.00
C THR A 78 -11.67 -8.00 -1.96
N PHE A 79 -10.73 -7.62 -1.10
CA PHE A 79 -10.22 -8.46 -0.04
C PHE A 79 -10.44 -7.78 1.31
N THR A 80 -11.26 -8.39 2.16
CA THR A 80 -11.59 -7.84 3.48
C THR A 80 -10.64 -8.37 4.55
N VAL A 81 -9.92 -7.47 5.23
CA VAL A 81 -9.07 -7.80 6.38
C VAL A 81 -9.50 -6.95 7.56
N GLN A 82 -9.84 -7.59 8.69
CA GLN A 82 -10.20 -6.91 9.93
C GLN A 82 -11.31 -5.85 9.73
N ASN A 83 -12.34 -6.20 8.93
CA ASN A 83 -13.48 -5.32 8.61
C ASN A 83 -13.10 -4.05 7.80
N VAL A 84 -11.96 -4.09 7.11
CA VAL A 84 -11.57 -3.08 6.12
C VAL A 84 -11.44 -3.74 4.76
N ASP A 85 -12.12 -3.16 3.78
CA ASP A 85 -12.13 -3.63 2.40
C ASP A 85 -10.96 -3.02 1.64
N TYR A 86 -10.14 -3.90 1.05
CA TYR A 86 -9.06 -3.55 0.15
C TYR A 86 -9.49 -3.89 -1.26
N GLN A 87 -9.69 -2.88 -2.10
CA GLN A 87 -9.92 -3.06 -3.52
C GLN A 87 -8.58 -3.29 -4.20
N VAL A 88 -8.41 -4.47 -4.80
CA VAL A 88 -7.18 -4.90 -5.48
C VAL A 88 -7.46 -4.91 -6.97
N SER A 89 -6.66 -4.16 -7.72
CA SER A 89 -6.68 -4.10 -9.17
C SER A 89 -5.35 -4.63 -9.70
N ILE A 90 -5.41 -5.69 -10.50
CA ILE A 90 -4.24 -6.35 -11.10
C ILE A 90 -4.33 -6.17 -12.61
N VAL A 91 -3.25 -5.68 -13.20
CA VAL A 91 -3.12 -5.53 -14.64
C VAL A 91 -1.86 -6.25 -15.06
N SER A 92 -1.97 -7.08 -16.09
CA SER A 92 -0.84 -7.79 -16.64
C SER A 92 -0.64 -7.47 -18.12
N ASN A 93 0.61 -7.20 -18.48
CA ASN A 93 1.01 -6.84 -19.83
C ASN A 93 2.33 -7.55 -20.17
N LEU A 94 2.52 -7.88 -21.45
CA LEU A 94 3.83 -8.30 -21.95
C LEU A 94 4.84 -7.14 -21.85
N CYS A 95 6.11 -7.47 -21.61
CA CYS A 95 7.17 -6.47 -21.46
C CYS A 95 8.52 -6.96 -22.01
N ASP A 96 9.54 -6.11 -22.00
CA ASP A 96 10.93 -6.55 -22.18
C ASP A 96 11.54 -7.02 -20.83
N ALA A 97 12.77 -7.56 -20.88
CA ALA A 97 13.52 -7.95 -19.68
C ALA A 97 13.73 -6.83 -18.63
N ASN A 98 13.49 -5.57 -19.00
CA ASN A 98 13.58 -4.40 -18.11
C ASN A 98 12.20 -3.93 -17.60
N GLY A 99 11.10 -4.54 -18.05
CA GLY A 99 9.72 -4.18 -17.67
C GLY A 99 9.10 -3.07 -18.52
N ASN A 100 9.66 -2.75 -19.67
CA ASN A 100 9.09 -1.80 -20.63
C ASN A 100 8.00 -2.46 -21.47
N ILE A 101 6.85 -1.80 -21.57
CA ILE A 101 5.66 -2.31 -22.28
C ILE A 101 5.66 -1.85 -23.76
N THR A 102 6.49 -0.86 -24.12
CA THR A 102 6.51 -0.27 -25.47
C THR A 102 7.05 -1.20 -26.56
N ASP A 103 7.99 -2.09 -26.20
CA ASP A 103 8.57 -3.09 -27.10
C ASP A 103 8.52 -4.45 -26.40
N PRO A 104 7.32 -5.07 -26.32
CA PRO A 104 7.11 -6.25 -25.52
C PRO A 104 7.76 -7.48 -26.16
N GLN A 105 8.32 -8.34 -25.33
CA GLN A 105 8.83 -9.67 -25.70
C GLN A 105 7.85 -10.72 -25.16
N GLU A 106 7.61 -11.79 -25.91
CA GLU A 106 6.65 -12.84 -25.50
C GLU A 106 7.14 -13.61 -24.26
N ASP A 107 8.45 -13.63 -24.03
CA ASP A 107 9.09 -14.34 -22.91
C ASP A 107 8.99 -13.59 -21.57
N PHE A 108 8.50 -12.34 -21.55
CA PHE A 108 8.43 -11.53 -20.33
C PHE A 108 7.06 -10.89 -20.14
N GLN A 109 6.61 -10.89 -18.90
CA GLN A 109 5.31 -10.38 -18.50
C GLN A 109 5.47 -9.56 -17.22
N ARG A 110 4.94 -8.35 -17.23
CA ARG A 110 4.84 -7.48 -16.08
C ARG A 110 3.45 -7.59 -15.48
N VAL A 111 3.39 -7.78 -14.17
CA VAL A 111 2.15 -7.72 -13.39
C VAL A 111 2.23 -6.51 -12.48
N ASP A 112 1.24 -5.64 -12.63
CA ASP A 112 1.06 -4.40 -11.88
C ASP A 112 -0.14 -4.55 -10.95
N ILE A 113 0.08 -4.38 -9.65
CA ILE A 113 -0.95 -4.44 -8.61
C ILE A 113 -1.14 -3.06 -8.00
N ARG A 114 -2.40 -2.63 -7.92
CA ARG A 114 -2.84 -1.41 -7.25
C ARG A 114 -3.84 -1.78 -6.18
N ILE A 115 -3.72 -1.21 -4.99
CA ILE A 115 -4.63 -1.51 -3.89
C ILE A 115 -5.13 -0.21 -3.27
N ASN A 116 -6.45 -0.10 -3.11
CA ASN A 116 -7.09 1.03 -2.45
C ASN A 116 -7.85 0.54 -1.23
N CYS A 117 -7.77 1.25 -0.11
CA CYS A 117 -8.61 0.97 1.05
C CYS A 117 -9.12 2.24 1.71
N ASN A 118 -10.28 2.16 2.35
CA ASN A 118 -10.86 3.30 3.06
C ASN A 118 -10.29 3.37 4.49
N TYR A 119 -9.84 4.55 4.89
CA TYR A 119 -9.41 4.88 6.25
C TYR A 119 -10.15 6.12 6.74
N GLY A 120 -11.19 5.91 7.55
CA GLY A 120 -12.09 7.00 7.95
C GLY A 120 -12.81 7.57 6.73
N ASP A 121 -12.65 8.87 6.49
CA ASP A 121 -13.19 9.57 5.32
C ASP A 121 -12.20 9.65 4.14
N ASP A 122 -10.95 9.18 4.34
CA ASP A 122 -9.89 9.20 3.34
C ASP A 122 -9.75 7.84 2.63
N VAL A 123 -9.23 7.86 1.39
CA VAL A 123 -8.80 6.64 0.67
C VAL A 123 -7.27 6.56 0.70
N LEU A 124 -6.76 5.44 1.20
CA LEU A 124 -5.34 5.12 1.15
C LEU A 124 -5.05 4.35 -0.15
N HIS A 125 -4.14 4.89 -0.95
CA HIS A 125 -3.66 4.29 -2.19
C HIS A 125 -2.31 3.60 -1.96
N ILE A 126 -2.25 2.32 -2.30
CA ILE A 126 -1.06 1.46 -2.18
C ILE A 126 -0.69 1.05 -3.60
N GLY A 127 0.27 1.77 -4.16
CA GLY A 127 0.50 1.83 -5.60
C GLY A 127 -0.45 2.83 -6.28
N THR A 128 0.05 3.53 -7.29
CA THR A 128 -0.74 4.47 -8.10
C THR A 128 -0.80 4.00 -9.54
N GLU A 129 -1.61 4.64 -10.38
CA GLU A 129 -1.60 4.35 -11.83
C GLU A 129 -0.23 4.56 -12.45
N THR A 130 0.51 5.54 -11.94
CA THR A 130 1.85 5.90 -12.42
C THR A 130 2.97 5.08 -11.78
N ASN A 131 2.75 4.58 -10.56
CA ASN A 131 3.72 3.79 -9.80
C ASN A 131 3.00 2.62 -9.11
N PRO A 132 2.52 1.62 -9.87
CA PRO A 132 1.95 0.42 -9.29
C PRO A 132 3.02 -0.42 -8.60
N LEU A 133 2.60 -1.39 -7.78
CA LEU A 133 3.49 -2.45 -7.33
C LEU A 133 3.71 -3.41 -8.49
N SER A 134 4.92 -3.46 -9.02
CA SER A 134 5.24 -4.19 -10.25
C SER A 134 6.19 -5.35 -9.98
N LYS A 135 5.93 -6.50 -10.59
CA LYS A 135 6.90 -7.60 -10.70
C LYS A 135 6.95 -8.10 -12.14
N ILE A 136 8.16 -8.43 -12.61
CA ILE A 136 8.39 -9.01 -13.93
C ILE A 136 8.56 -10.52 -13.74
N PHE A 137 7.83 -11.28 -14.53
CA PHE A 137 7.94 -12.71 -14.67
C PHE A 137 8.55 -13.02 -16.04
N ALA A 138 9.39 -14.04 -16.08
CA ALA A 138 9.98 -14.55 -17.31
C ALA A 138 9.46 -15.97 -17.53
N ASP A 139 9.19 -16.32 -18.78
CA ASP A 139 8.87 -17.69 -19.14
C ASP A 139 10.11 -18.57 -18.97
N LEU A 140 9.98 -19.60 -18.13
CA LEU A 140 11.05 -20.57 -17.85
C LEU A 140 10.89 -21.84 -18.70
N SER A 141 9.86 -21.93 -19.54
CA SER A 141 9.62 -23.06 -20.43
C SER A 141 10.51 -23.01 -21.68
N MET A 142 11.83 -23.20 -21.46
CA MET A 142 12.81 -23.55 -22.51
C MET A 142 13.26 -25.01 -22.38
#